data_AF-A0A8T4JDU2-F1
#
_entry.id   AF-A0A8T4JDU2-F1
#
_cell.length_a   1.000
_cell.length_b   1.000
_cell.length_c   1.000
_cell.angle_alpha   90.00
_cell.angle_beta   90.00
_cell.angle_gamma   90.00
#
_symmetry.space_group_name_H-M   'P 1'
#
loop_
_entity.id
_entity.type
_entity.pdbx_description
1 polymer ?
#
loop_
_entity_poly.entity_id
_entity_poly.type
_entity_poly.pdbx_seq_one_letter_code
_entity_poly.pdbx_strand_id
1 'polypeptide(L)'
;MATLRPGRCYNKFANKPFTRYSKRRPKKSFVKGVPVSKIHHFDLGNRTGVFSNQYHITPKRDVQIRSNAMEAARMACQKYLATHIGDKGFRLKIRVHPHHVLRQNSIATGAGADRFSQGMRRAFGKPTGQAARVKKDQKVFTVFTNGNSYKIVKEA
;
A
#
# COMPACT_ATOMS: atom_id res chain seq x y z
N MET A 1 5.53 11.64 -18.83
CA MET A 1 4.71 10.63 -18.11
C MET A 1 4.07 11.32 -16.92
N ALA A 2 2.76 11.19 -16.69
CA ALA A 2 2.11 11.88 -15.57
C ALA A 2 2.74 11.44 -14.23
N THR A 3 3.19 12.40 -13.44
CA THR A 3 3.82 12.17 -12.14
C THR A 3 2.83 11.59 -11.13
N LEU A 4 3.34 10.91 -10.11
CA LEU A 4 2.51 10.34 -9.05
C LEU A 4 1.76 11.46 -8.32
N ARG A 5 0.42 11.44 -8.37
CA ARG A 5 -0.42 12.38 -7.62
C ARG A 5 -0.17 12.29 -6.10
N PRO A 6 -0.36 13.40 -5.35
CA PRO A 6 -0.17 13.40 -3.91
C PRO A 6 -1.16 12.45 -3.22
N GLY A 7 -0.74 11.88 -2.08
CA GLY A 7 -1.54 10.88 -1.35
C GLY A 7 -2.92 11.36 -0.91
N ARG A 8 -3.08 12.68 -0.70
CA ARG A 8 -4.36 13.31 -0.33
C ARG A 8 -5.48 13.04 -1.33
N CYS A 9 -5.18 12.83 -2.61
CA CYS A 9 -6.18 12.55 -3.64
C CYS A 9 -6.85 11.18 -3.50
N TYR A 10 -6.20 10.23 -2.82
CA TYR A 10 -6.61 8.83 -2.78
C TYR A 10 -6.87 8.31 -1.36
N ASN A 11 -6.77 9.14 -0.33
CA ASN A 11 -6.79 8.67 1.06
C ASN A 11 -8.19 8.27 1.59
N LYS A 12 -9.29 8.66 0.93
CA LYS A 12 -10.69 8.40 1.35
C LYS A 12 -11.31 7.21 0.62
N PHE A 13 -12.34 6.61 1.22
CA PHE A 13 -13.18 5.58 0.59
C PHE A 13 -14.28 6.21 -0.29
N ALA A 14 -13.88 6.91 -1.35
CA ALA A 14 -14.84 7.64 -2.18
C ALA A 14 -15.66 6.77 -3.14
N ASN A 15 -15.11 5.64 -3.60
CA ASN A 15 -15.68 4.85 -4.70
C ASN A 15 -15.90 3.39 -4.30
N LYS A 16 -16.72 2.66 -5.06
CA LYS A 16 -16.82 1.18 -4.98
C LYS A 16 -15.45 0.53 -5.24
N PRO A 17 -15.18 -0.68 -4.69
CA PRO A 17 -13.93 -1.39 -4.94
C PRO A 17 -13.71 -1.68 -6.43
N PHE A 18 -12.57 -1.22 -6.96
CA PHE A 18 -12.12 -1.49 -8.32
C PHE A 18 -10.96 -2.49 -8.26
N THR A 19 -11.29 -3.79 -8.25
CA THR A 19 -10.33 -4.87 -7.89
C THR A 19 -10.30 -6.02 -8.89
N ARG A 20 -11.22 -6.05 -9.87
CA ARG A 20 -11.36 -7.17 -10.82
C ARG A 20 -10.27 -7.18 -11.88
N TYR A 21 -9.06 -7.54 -11.47
CA TYR A 21 -7.92 -7.81 -12.33
C TYR A 21 -7.30 -9.16 -11.95
N SER A 22 -6.79 -9.88 -12.95
CA SER A 22 -6.06 -11.14 -12.76
C SER A 22 -4.78 -11.10 -13.57
N LYS A 23 -3.65 -11.26 -12.89
CA LYS A 23 -2.34 -11.38 -13.56
C LYS A 23 -2.24 -12.68 -14.36
N ARG A 24 -2.82 -13.77 -13.85
CA ARG A 24 -2.76 -15.11 -14.47
C ARG A 24 -3.73 -15.29 -15.62
N ARG A 25 -4.92 -14.67 -15.57
CA ARG A 25 -5.95 -14.75 -16.63
C ARG A 25 -6.38 -13.35 -17.08
N PRO A 26 -5.55 -12.63 -17.85
CA PRO A 26 -5.87 -11.27 -18.30
C PRO A 26 -7.18 -11.17 -19.08
N LYS A 27 -7.54 -12.20 -19.87
CA LYS A 27 -8.80 -12.27 -20.63
C LYS A 27 -10.06 -12.16 -19.74
N LYS A 28 -9.99 -12.60 -18.48
CA LYS A 28 -11.10 -12.51 -17.51
C LYS A 28 -11.08 -11.23 -16.67
N SER A 29 -10.12 -10.33 -16.91
CA SER A 29 -10.00 -9.06 -16.17
C SER A 29 -10.89 -8.00 -16.77
N PHE A 30 -11.71 -7.37 -15.92
CA PHE A 30 -12.43 -6.15 -16.30
C PHE A 30 -11.53 -4.92 -16.25
N VAL A 31 -10.58 -4.90 -15.31
CA VAL A 31 -9.58 -3.83 -15.20
C VAL A 31 -8.31 -4.25 -15.94
N LYS A 32 -7.98 -3.51 -17.01
CA LYS A 32 -6.80 -3.75 -17.86
C LYS A 32 -5.71 -2.71 -17.60
N GLY A 33 -4.45 -3.08 -17.80
CA GLY A 33 -3.32 -2.16 -17.66
C GLY A 33 -3.01 -1.75 -16.20
N VAL A 34 -3.31 -2.62 -15.24
CA VAL A 34 -3.02 -2.37 -13.82
C VAL A 34 -1.50 -2.40 -13.60
N PRO A 35 -0.89 -1.36 -13.00
CA PRO A 35 0.53 -1.35 -12.70
C PRO A 35 0.85 -2.36 -11.60
N VAL A 36 2.08 -2.86 -11.56
CA VAL A 36 2.53 -3.81 -10.54
C VAL A 36 2.56 -3.13 -9.16
N SER A 37 2.10 -3.85 -8.12
CA SER A 37 2.22 -3.40 -6.73
C SER A 37 3.69 -3.16 -6.39
N LYS A 38 3.99 -2.05 -5.72
CA LYS A 38 5.35 -1.74 -5.24
C LYS A 38 5.80 -2.63 -4.08
N ILE A 39 4.85 -3.15 -3.31
CA ILE A 39 5.15 -4.07 -2.21
C ILE A 39 5.06 -5.51 -2.69
N HIS A 40 6.10 -6.29 -2.35
CA HIS A 40 6.25 -7.70 -2.74
C HIS A 40 6.38 -8.64 -1.54
N HIS A 41 7.10 -8.22 -0.48
CA HIS A 41 7.34 -9.03 0.71
C HIS A 41 6.41 -8.62 1.85
N PHE A 42 5.65 -9.57 2.39
CA PHE A 42 4.67 -9.34 3.46
C PHE A 42 5.05 -9.97 4.81
N ASP A 43 6.00 -10.91 4.83
CA ASP A 43 6.57 -11.50 6.05
C ASP A 43 8.09 -11.32 6.00
N LEU A 44 8.68 -10.75 7.05
CA LEU A 44 10.12 -10.47 7.19
C LEU A 44 10.63 -10.92 8.56
N GLY A 45 11.96 -10.99 8.69
CA GLY A 45 12.64 -11.52 9.87
C GLY A 45 12.50 -13.02 9.99
N ASN A 46 12.42 -13.52 11.22
CA ASN A 46 12.27 -14.95 11.49
C ASN A 46 10.80 -15.40 11.33
N ARG A 47 10.49 -16.05 10.20
CA ARG A 47 9.11 -16.47 9.86
C ARG A 47 8.61 -17.66 10.68
N THR A 48 9.51 -18.51 11.15
CA THR A 48 9.23 -19.75 11.89
C THR A 48 9.40 -19.58 13.40
N GLY A 49 10.01 -18.49 13.85
CA GLY A 49 10.19 -18.18 15.26
C GLY A 49 8.87 -18.08 16.03
N VAL A 50 8.87 -18.62 17.25
CA VAL A 50 7.80 -18.44 18.21
C VAL A 50 8.10 -17.20 19.05
N PHE A 51 7.16 -16.27 19.08
CA PHE A 51 7.29 -15.00 19.76
C PHE A 51 6.15 -14.81 20.75
N SER A 52 6.43 -14.37 21.96
CA SER A 52 5.43 -14.18 23.01
C SER A 52 4.67 -12.86 22.85
N ASN A 53 5.33 -11.79 22.39
CA ASN A 53 4.74 -10.46 22.32
C ASN A 53 4.32 -10.11 20.89
N GLN A 54 3.17 -9.42 20.77
CA GLN A 54 2.59 -9.03 19.50
C GLN A 54 2.12 -7.57 19.55
N TYR A 55 2.70 -6.74 18.68
CA TYR A 55 2.39 -5.32 18.57
C TYR A 55 1.71 -5.02 17.24
N HIS A 56 0.75 -4.10 17.26
CA HIS A 56 -0.11 -3.81 16.13
C HIS A 56 -0.14 -2.33 15.78
N ILE A 57 -0.06 -2.03 14.49
CA ILE A 57 -0.41 -0.71 13.96
C ILE A 57 -1.81 -0.79 13.37
N THR A 58 -2.73 0.00 13.93
CA THR A 58 -4.12 0.11 13.50
C THR A 58 -4.45 1.57 13.15
N PRO A 59 -5.26 1.83 12.11
CA PRO A 59 -5.64 3.18 11.76
C PRO A 59 -6.82 3.63 12.62
N LYS A 60 -6.79 4.89 13.06
CA LYS A 60 -7.87 5.52 13.83
C LYS A 60 -9.12 5.86 13.01
N ARG A 61 -9.04 5.77 11.68
CA ARG A 61 -10.12 6.05 10.73
C ARG A 61 -9.98 5.20 9.48
N ASP A 62 -11.05 5.11 8.71
CA ASP A 62 -11.02 4.48 7.38
C ASP A 62 -10.05 5.23 6.45
N VAL A 63 -9.13 4.48 5.85
CA VAL A 63 -8.06 5.06 5.04
C VAL A 63 -7.63 4.10 3.93
N GLN A 64 -7.28 4.67 2.77
CA GLN A 64 -6.56 3.92 1.74
C GLN A 64 -5.06 4.14 1.87
N ILE A 65 -4.31 3.04 1.93
CA ILE A 65 -2.85 3.04 2.01
C ILE A 65 -2.31 2.59 0.66
N ARG A 66 -1.56 3.44 -0.01
CA ARG A 66 -0.96 3.11 -1.32
C ARG A 66 0.16 2.09 -1.18
N SER A 67 0.39 1.29 -2.21
CA SER A 67 1.45 0.27 -2.22
C SER A 67 2.85 0.85 -1.95
N ASN A 68 3.14 2.05 -2.46
CA ASN A 68 4.43 2.71 -2.24
C ASN A 68 4.63 3.16 -0.78
N ALA A 69 3.57 3.64 -0.12
CA ALA A 69 3.63 4.02 1.30
C ALA A 69 3.82 2.78 2.18
N MET A 70 3.17 1.67 1.83
CA MET A 70 3.31 0.40 2.53
C MET A 70 4.73 -0.17 2.41
N GLU A 71 5.34 -0.07 1.22
CA GLU A 71 6.73 -0.50 1.00
C GLU A 71 7.73 0.40 1.74
N ALA A 72 7.53 1.72 1.73
CA ALA A 72 8.37 2.65 2.49
C ALA A 72 8.31 2.37 4.00
N ALA A 73 7.10 2.18 4.54
CA ALA A 73 6.92 1.81 5.95
C ALA A 73 7.58 0.47 6.28
N ARG A 74 7.42 -0.54 5.42
CA ARG A 74 8.07 -1.85 5.58
C ARG A 74 9.59 -1.70 5.67
N MET A 75 10.21 -0.96 4.75
CA MET A 75 11.66 -0.77 4.72
C MET A 75 12.16 -0.04 5.98
N ALA A 76 11.44 0.99 6.41
CA ALA A 76 11.77 1.75 7.61
C ALA A 76 11.71 0.87 8.87
N CYS A 77 10.58 0.19 9.10
CA CYS A 77 10.42 -0.72 10.24
C CYS A 77 11.45 -1.85 10.21
N GLN A 78 11.69 -2.47 9.05
CA GLN A 78 12.68 -3.55 8.93
C GLN A 78 14.08 -3.06 9.31
N LYS A 79 14.52 -1.92 8.76
CA LYS A 79 15.86 -1.38 9.02
C LYS A 79 16.04 -1.11 10.51
N TYR A 80 15.06 -0.46 11.14
CA TYR A 80 15.13 -0.12 12.56
C TYR A 80 15.15 -1.36 13.46
N LEU A 81 14.23 -2.32 13.23
CA LEU A 81 14.16 -3.54 14.03
C LEU A 81 15.39 -4.43 13.83
N ALA A 82 15.93 -4.51 12.61
CA ALA A 82 17.15 -5.25 12.32
C ALA A 82 18.36 -4.70 13.07
N THR A 83 18.51 -3.37 13.16
CA THR A 83 19.62 -2.74 13.88
C THR A 83 19.54 -2.93 15.39
N HIS A 84 18.35 -2.86 15.99
CA HIS A 84 18.21 -2.87 17.45
C HIS A 84 17.90 -4.26 18.06
N ILE A 85 17.22 -5.14 17.34
CA ILE A 85 16.80 -6.47 17.83
C ILE A 85 17.55 -7.59 17.10
N GLY A 86 18.01 -7.33 15.86
CA GLY A 86 18.61 -8.33 14.98
C GLY A 86 17.56 -9.09 14.15
N ASP A 87 17.94 -9.51 12.94
CA ASP A 87 17.03 -10.13 11.96
C ASP A 87 16.31 -11.39 12.45
N LYS A 88 16.92 -12.14 13.38
CA LYS A 88 16.32 -13.36 13.96
C LYS A 88 15.40 -13.08 15.16
N GLY A 89 15.50 -11.89 15.74
CA GLY A 89 14.84 -11.53 17.00
C GLY A 89 13.43 -10.95 16.84
N PHE A 90 12.97 -10.73 15.60
CA PHE A 90 11.60 -10.30 15.33
C PHE A 90 10.99 -10.99 14.11
N ARG A 91 9.67 -10.91 14.03
CA ARG A 91 8.90 -11.18 12.80
C ARG A 91 8.03 -9.96 12.49
N LEU A 92 8.21 -9.39 11.30
CA LEU A 92 7.37 -8.31 10.81
C LEU A 92 6.40 -8.87 9.77
N LYS A 93 5.11 -8.73 10.03
CA LYS A 93 4.03 -9.17 9.14
C LYS A 93 3.14 -8.01 8.73
N ILE A 94 2.98 -7.86 7.43
CA ILE A 94 2.05 -6.91 6.80
C ILE A 94 0.78 -7.68 6.50
N ARG A 95 -0.31 -7.31 7.16
CA ARG A 95 -1.57 -8.06 7.10
C ARG A 95 -2.49 -7.65 5.96
N VAL A 96 -2.27 -6.46 5.39
CA VAL A 96 -3.13 -5.88 4.36
C VAL A 96 -2.47 -5.94 2.99
N HIS A 97 -3.23 -6.27 1.96
CA HIS A 97 -2.76 -6.34 0.59
C HIS A 97 -3.40 -5.24 -0.28
N PRO A 98 -2.63 -4.60 -1.18
CA PRO A 98 -3.14 -3.51 -2.00
C PRO A 98 -3.92 -4.04 -3.22
N HIS A 99 -5.15 -4.50 -3.03
CA HIS A 99 -5.98 -5.02 -4.13
C HIS A 99 -6.72 -3.94 -4.92
N HIS A 100 -6.92 -2.76 -4.33
CA HIS A 100 -7.72 -1.72 -4.96
C HIS A 100 -6.90 -0.94 -5.99
N VAL A 101 -7.37 -0.90 -7.22
CA VAL A 101 -6.73 -0.16 -8.30
C VAL A 101 -7.19 1.31 -8.26
N LEU A 102 -6.21 2.21 -8.20
CA LEU A 102 -6.39 3.65 -8.32
C LEU A 102 -6.39 4.05 -9.79
N ARG A 103 -7.21 5.04 -10.13
CA ARG A 103 -7.38 5.54 -11.49
C ARG A 103 -7.14 7.04 -11.55
N GLN A 104 -6.61 7.50 -12.67
CA GLN A 104 -6.38 8.91 -12.96
C GLN A 104 -6.80 9.23 -14.39
N ASN A 105 -7.63 10.26 -14.56
CA ASN A 105 -7.77 10.90 -15.85
C ASN A 105 -6.55 11.80 -16.07
N SER A 106 -5.76 11.49 -17.11
CA SER A 106 -4.55 12.26 -17.44
C SER A 106 -4.94 13.37 -18.39
N ILE A 107 -4.90 14.60 -17.91
CA ILE A 107 -5.16 15.80 -18.71
C ILE A 107 -3.82 16.24 -19.30
N ALA A 108 -3.82 16.60 -20.60
CA ALA A 108 -2.64 17.21 -21.22
C ALA A 108 -2.37 18.54 -20.53
N THR A 109 -1.12 18.77 -20.14
CA THR A 109 -0.69 20.00 -19.45
C THR A 109 0.41 20.66 -20.27
N GLY A 110 0.46 21.99 -20.26
CA GLY A 110 1.39 22.78 -21.07
C GLY A 110 0.68 23.78 -22.00
N ALA A 111 1.47 24.63 -22.66
CA ALA A 111 0.96 25.61 -23.63
C ALA A 111 0.29 24.88 -24.81
N GLY A 112 -0.92 25.33 -25.19
CA GLY A 112 -1.68 24.73 -26.29
C GLY A 112 -2.30 23.36 -25.99
N ALA A 113 -2.27 22.87 -24.75
CA ALA A 113 -2.86 21.58 -24.38
C ALA A 113 -4.38 21.50 -24.62
N ASP A 114 -5.07 22.65 -24.56
CA ASP A 114 -6.50 22.77 -24.86
C ASP A 114 -6.85 22.24 -26.26
N ARG A 115 -5.98 22.49 -27.25
CA ARG A 115 -6.19 22.06 -28.65
C ARG A 115 -6.24 20.54 -28.83
N PHE A 116 -5.62 19.80 -27.91
CA PHE A 116 -5.52 18.33 -27.97
C PHE A 116 -6.31 17.63 -26.85
N SER A 117 -6.70 18.38 -25.82
CA SER A 117 -7.41 17.85 -24.66
C SER A 117 -8.91 17.86 -24.94
N GLN A 118 -9.56 16.71 -24.78
CA GLN A 118 -11.02 16.63 -24.82
C GLN A 118 -11.69 17.05 -23.48
N GLY A 119 -10.92 17.67 -22.58
CA GLY A 119 -11.37 18.06 -21.25
C GLY A 119 -11.93 16.87 -20.45
N MET A 120 -13.21 16.97 -20.07
CA MET A 120 -13.90 15.94 -19.26
C MET A 120 -14.72 14.95 -20.08
N ARG A 121 -14.73 15.06 -21.41
CA ARG A 121 -15.39 14.06 -22.26
C ARG A 121 -14.65 12.72 -22.12
N ARG A 122 -15.40 11.64 -21.83
CA ARG A 122 -14.84 10.29 -21.59
C ARG A 122 -13.76 10.27 -20.49
N ALA A 123 -13.95 11.01 -19.40
CA ALA A 123 -13.01 11.15 -18.28
C ALA A 123 -12.78 9.90 -17.40
N PHE A 124 -13.06 8.69 -17.91
CA PHE A 124 -12.76 7.47 -17.17
C PHE A 124 -11.24 7.29 -17.06
N GLY A 125 -10.74 7.35 -15.84
CA GLY A 125 -9.30 7.31 -15.58
C GLY A 125 -8.65 5.98 -15.93
N LYS A 126 -7.39 6.04 -16.38
CA LYS A 126 -6.53 4.85 -16.55
C LYS A 126 -5.99 4.39 -15.18
N PRO A 127 -5.77 3.09 -14.97
CA PRO A 127 -5.10 2.60 -13.76
C PRO A 127 -3.71 3.22 -13.58
N THR A 128 -3.42 3.74 -12.39
CA THR A 128 -2.14 4.40 -12.08
C THR A 128 -1.44 3.86 -10.84
N GLY A 129 -2.15 3.16 -9.96
CA GLY A 129 -1.53 2.58 -8.78
C GLY A 129 -2.43 1.57 -8.09
N GLN A 130 -1.91 0.97 -7.02
CA GLN A 130 -2.67 0.07 -6.16
C GLN A 130 -2.66 0.60 -4.72
N ALA A 131 -3.74 0.33 -4.00
CA ALA A 131 -3.92 0.69 -2.60
C ALA A 131 -4.64 -0.40 -1.83
N ALA A 132 -4.37 -0.49 -0.53
CA ALA A 132 -5.13 -1.28 0.41
C ALA A 132 -6.22 -0.40 1.01
N ARG A 133 -7.45 -0.90 1.06
CA ARG A 133 -8.54 -0.28 1.82
C ARG A 133 -8.51 -0.85 3.22
N VAL A 134 -8.25 0.00 4.20
CA VAL A 134 -8.15 -0.39 5.61
C VAL A 134 -9.23 0.32 6.41
N LYS A 135 -10.04 -0.45 7.13
CA LYS A 135 -11.06 0.08 8.03
C LYS A 135 -10.44 0.54 9.34
N LYS A 136 -11.14 1.40 10.08
CA LYS A 136 -10.81 1.74 11.47
C LYS A 136 -10.53 0.48 12.29
N ASP A 137 -9.49 0.53 13.11
CA ASP A 137 -9.03 -0.53 14.02
C ASP A 137 -8.56 -1.84 13.35
N GLN A 138 -8.52 -1.89 12.02
CA GLN A 138 -7.99 -3.03 11.29
C GLN A 138 -6.45 -3.07 11.37
N LYS A 139 -5.91 -4.22 11.78
CA LYS A 139 -4.46 -4.44 11.92
C LYS A 139 -3.76 -4.35 10.55
N VAL A 140 -2.83 -3.41 10.40
CA VAL A 140 -2.07 -3.16 9.15
C VAL A 140 -0.72 -3.86 9.21
N PHE A 141 0.11 -3.47 10.17
CA PHE A 141 1.40 -4.08 10.46
C PHE A 141 1.33 -4.81 11.79
N THR A 142 2.10 -5.88 11.91
CA THR A 142 2.27 -6.61 13.15
C THR A 142 3.71 -6.97 13.33
N VAL A 143 4.26 -6.61 14.48
CA VAL A 143 5.60 -6.99 14.89
C VAL A 143 5.46 -8.01 16.00
N PHE A 144 6.12 -9.14 15.86
CA PHE A 144 6.25 -10.14 16.90
C PHE A 144 7.68 -10.13 17.42
N THR A 145 7.85 -10.07 18.73
CA THR A 145 9.17 -10.08 19.40
C THR A 145 9.09 -10.83 20.73
N ASN A 146 10.23 -11.05 21.36
CA ASN A 146 10.34 -11.60 22.71
C ASN A 146 10.90 -10.57 23.68
N GLY A 147 10.68 -10.77 24.99
CA GLY A 147 11.26 -9.93 26.04
C GLY A 147 10.75 -8.48 26.05
N ASN A 148 11.48 -7.59 26.71
CA ASN A 148 11.08 -6.20 26.93
C ASN A 148 11.47 -5.26 25.75
N SER A 149 10.99 -5.56 24.54
CA SER A 149 11.28 -4.76 23.32
C SER A 149 10.27 -3.65 23.05
N TYR A 150 9.35 -3.36 23.98
CA TYR A 150 8.23 -2.43 23.74
C TYR A 150 8.67 -1.06 23.22
N LYS A 151 9.71 -0.47 23.84
CA LYS A 151 10.20 0.86 23.45
C LYS A 151 10.75 0.88 22.02
N ILE A 152 11.49 -0.16 21.64
CA ILE A 152 12.08 -0.30 20.31
C ILE A 152 10.96 -0.49 19.27
N VAL A 153 10.01 -1.38 19.54
CA VAL A 153 8.91 -1.65 18.59
C VAL A 153 7.96 -0.46 18.45
N LYS A 154 7.80 0.36 19.48
CA LYS A 154 6.98 1.57 19.42
C LYS A 154 7.60 2.67 18.55
N GLU A 155 8.93 2.76 18.55
CA GLU A 155 9.67 3.73 17.73
C GLU A 155 9.73 3.31 16.25
N ALA A 156 9.76 1.99 16.01
CA ALA A 156 9.78 1.36 14.69
C ALA A 156 8.49 1.57 13.89
#